data_AF-A0A942N639-F1
#
_entry.id   AF-A0A942N639-F1
#
_cell.length_a   1.000
_cell.length_b   1.000
_cell.length_c   1.000
_cell.angle_alpha   90.00
_cell.angle_beta   90.00
_cell.angle_gamma   90.00
#
_symmetry.space_group_name_H-M   'P 1'
#
loop_
_entity.id
_entity.type
_entity.pdbx_description
1 polymer ?
#
loop_
_entity_poly.entity_id
_entity_poly.type
_entity_poly.pdbx_seq_one_letter_code
_entity_poly.pdbx_strand_id
1 'polypeptide(L)'
;MKNWVLFIITAIVVFLLGMLSYSIMDRKTEARFAYQPKVVLDGIEPRDSVWGLNYPRQYQSYMKTADTTFRGYVSTSGFKDALKDQPELVILWAGYAFSKDYNQPRGHSHAVTDVHRTLRIGSPMNPGDGVMPSTCWTCKSTDVPRLMSEVGVTEYYSKKLSDFGSEVINPIGCADCHDSKTMNLTITRPALIEAFQAMGKDINKASHQEMRSLVCAQCHVEYYFNKNIPGKEGASYLVFPWKDGLTVEDMERYYDNIDFADWVHPISKAKMLKAQHPDYELYMMGVHAKRGVSCADCHMPYKSEGGQKFTDHHIGSPLANVENSCFVCHREKKESLISDVYERQQKIKEGSSKLQKLIAMAHIEAAKAWELGATEAEMKDVLTLIRHAQWRWDFSVASHGAAFHAPLETSRMITSATDKIQEARLKLARLLASKNFNQPVPMPDFTSKDALQKYIGLDIPKEKAEKQVFLSQVVPQWIRDGKARESKKPITKVN
;
A
#
# COMPACT_ATOMS: atom_id res chain seq x y z
N MET A 1 -50.18 -50.44 5.29
CA MET A 1 -49.56 -49.20 4.78
C MET A 1 -48.78 -48.43 5.85
N LYS A 2 -49.33 -48.16 7.04
CA LYS A 2 -48.61 -47.43 8.13
C LYS A 2 -47.23 -48.01 8.49
N ASN A 3 -47.11 -49.34 8.61
CA ASN A 3 -45.83 -49.98 8.99
C ASN A 3 -44.76 -49.88 7.88
N TRP A 4 -45.17 -49.91 6.61
CA TRP A 4 -44.26 -49.74 5.47
C TRP A 4 -43.77 -48.30 5.35
N VAL A 5 -44.62 -47.32 5.64
CA VAL A 5 -44.22 -45.90 5.68
C VAL A 5 -43.21 -45.67 6.80
N LEU A 6 -43.43 -46.20 8.00
CA LEU A 6 -42.49 -46.10 9.12
C LEU A 6 -41.14 -46.76 8.81
N PHE A 7 -41.17 -47.93 8.17
CA PHE A 7 -39.97 -48.64 7.74
C PHE A 7 -39.16 -47.82 6.71
N ILE A 8 -39.81 -47.27 5.69
CA ILE A 8 -39.16 -46.44 4.67
C ILE A 8 -38.55 -45.18 5.29
N ILE A 9 -39.28 -44.49 6.17
CA ILE A 9 -38.76 -43.29 6.85
C ILE A 9 -37.53 -43.66 7.71
N THR A 10 -37.59 -44.77 8.45
CA THR A 10 -36.47 -45.21 9.28
C THR A 10 -35.26 -45.57 8.43
N ALA A 11 -35.46 -46.28 7.31
CA ALA A 11 -34.39 -46.61 6.37
C ALA A 11 -33.72 -45.36 5.78
N ILE A 12 -34.51 -44.35 5.42
CA ILE A 12 -34.00 -43.05 4.94
C ILE A 12 -33.18 -42.36 6.04
N VAL A 13 -33.68 -42.31 7.28
CA VAL A 13 -32.96 -41.68 8.40
C VAL A 13 -31.64 -42.41 8.68
N VAL A 14 -31.64 -43.74 8.73
CA VAL A 14 -30.43 -44.54 8.95
C VAL A 14 -29.42 -44.34 7.82
N PHE A 15 -29.88 -44.30 6.56
CA PHE A 15 -29.02 -44.01 5.41
C PHE A 15 -28.38 -42.62 5.51
N LEU A 16 -29.17 -41.59 5.83
CA LEU A 16 -28.66 -40.22 6.02
C LEU A 16 -27.66 -40.12 7.19
N LEU A 17 -27.92 -40.82 8.30
CA LEU A 17 -26.98 -40.90 9.42
C LEU A 17 -25.70 -41.65 9.07
N GLY A 18 -25.79 -42.70 8.25
CA GLY A 18 -24.64 -43.42 7.70
C GLY A 18 -23.79 -42.53 6.79
N MET A 19 -24.42 -41.78 5.88
CA MET A 19 -23.73 -40.81 5.02
C MET A 19 -23.07 -39.69 5.83
N LEU A 20 -23.75 -39.18 6.85
CA LEU A 20 -23.19 -38.16 7.74
C LEU A 20 -21.98 -38.70 8.51
N SER A 21 -22.08 -39.91 9.04
CA SER A 21 -20.98 -40.57 9.78
C SER A 21 -19.78 -40.82 8.87
N TYR A 22 -20.00 -41.32 7.65
CA TYR A 22 -18.95 -41.47 6.64
C TYR A 22 -18.30 -40.13 6.31
N SER A 23 -19.09 -39.08 6.06
CA SER A 23 -18.57 -37.74 5.77
C SER A 23 -17.72 -37.17 6.91
N ILE A 24 -18.12 -37.38 8.17
CA ILE A 24 -17.35 -36.96 9.34
C ILE A 24 -16.03 -37.73 9.43
N MET A 25 -16.05 -39.05 9.23
CA MET A 25 -14.85 -39.88 9.27
C MET A 25 -13.86 -39.53 8.15
N ASP A 26 -14.36 -39.35 6.95
CA ASP A 26 -13.58 -38.98 5.77
C ASP A 26 -12.90 -37.61 5.97
N ARG A 27 -13.66 -36.58 6.36
CA ARG A 27 -13.11 -35.25 6.67
C ARG A 27 -12.09 -35.24 7.81
N LYS A 28 -12.30 -36.06 8.86
CA LYS A 28 -11.31 -36.22 9.95
C LYS A 28 -10.03 -36.89 9.45
N THR A 29 -10.15 -37.79 8.49
CA THR A 29 -9.01 -38.49 7.88
C THR A 29 -8.24 -37.53 6.98
N GLU A 30 -8.92 -36.77 6.11
CA GLU A 30 -8.32 -35.69 5.31
C GLU A 30 -7.50 -34.72 6.17
N ALA A 31 -8.07 -34.26 7.30
CA ALA A 31 -7.40 -33.32 8.20
C ALA A 31 -6.09 -33.87 8.81
N ARG A 32 -5.99 -35.19 9.02
CA ARG A 32 -4.79 -35.83 9.60
C ARG A 32 -3.63 -35.96 8.60
N PHE A 33 -3.93 -36.13 7.31
CA PHE A 33 -2.91 -36.33 6.27
C PHE A 33 -2.54 -35.06 5.50
N ALA A 34 -3.22 -33.94 5.74
CA ALA A 34 -3.06 -32.72 4.95
C ALA A 34 -1.73 -31.96 5.17
N TYR A 35 -0.96 -32.25 6.23
CA TYR A 35 0.25 -31.48 6.59
C TYR A 35 1.49 -32.35 6.77
N GLN A 36 1.79 -33.20 5.80
CA GLN A 36 3.12 -33.82 5.70
C GLN A 36 4.02 -32.89 4.87
N PRO A 37 5.07 -32.28 5.44
CA PRO A 37 5.99 -31.44 4.68
C PRO A 37 6.68 -32.29 3.61
N LYS A 38 6.66 -31.82 2.37
CA LYS A 38 7.31 -32.47 1.23
C LYS A 38 8.73 -31.99 1.03
N VAL A 39 9.02 -30.77 1.46
CA VAL A 39 10.33 -30.12 1.33
C VAL A 39 10.72 -29.42 2.62
N VAL A 40 12.02 -29.30 2.85
CA VAL A 40 12.59 -28.49 3.92
C VAL A 40 12.65 -27.04 3.44
N LEU A 41 12.10 -26.12 4.22
CA LEU A 41 12.25 -24.69 4.01
C LEU A 41 13.36 -24.18 4.93
N ASP A 42 14.51 -23.83 4.34
CA ASP A 42 15.68 -23.37 5.08
C ASP A 42 15.93 -21.88 4.86
N GLY A 43 16.23 -21.17 5.96
CA GLY A 43 16.54 -19.74 5.92
C GLY A 43 15.41 -18.90 5.32
N ILE A 44 15.78 -17.92 4.49
CA ILE A 44 14.85 -17.05 3.78
C ILE A 44 14.68 -17.60 2.36
N GLU A 45 13.60 -18.34 2.14
CA GLU A 45 13.24 -18.92 0.85
C GLU A 45 12.30 -17.96 0.08
N PRO A 46 12.77 -17.19 -0.91
CA PRO A 46 11.94 -16.23 -1.64
C PRO A 46 11.01 -16.90 -2.66
N ARG A 47 11.18 -18.18 -2.99
CA ARG A 47 10.40 -18.83 -4.06
C ARG A 47 9.10 -19.40 -3.49
N ASP A 48 8.00 -18.65 -3.59
CA ASP A 48 6.68 -19.07 -3.09
C ASP A 48 6.21 -20.44 -3.60
N SER A 49 6.63 -20.82 -4.81
CA SER A 49 6.33 -22.13 -5.39
C SER A 49 6.91 -23.29 -4.57
N VAL A 50 8.02 -23.09 -3.85
CA VAL A 50 8.63 -24.08 -2.94
C VAL A 50 7.76 -24.21 -1.68
N TRP A 51 7.28 -23.10 -1.12
CA TRP A 51 6.32 -23.11 -0.01
C TRP A 51 5.02 -23.81 -0.39
N GLY A 52 4.56 -23.63 -1.63
CA GLY A 52 3.36 -24.27 -2.17
C GLY A 52 3.42 -25.80 -2.22
N LEU A 53 4.61 -26.42 -2.15
CA LEU A 53 4.75 -27.87 -2.04
C LEU A 53 4.26 -28.38 -0.67
N ASN A 54 4.49 -27.60 0.39
CA ASN A 54 4.05 -27.90 1.75
C ASN A 54 2.66 -27.32 2.06
N TYR A 55 2.34 -26.14 1.51
CA TYR A 55 1.14 -25.37 1.82
C TYR A 55 0.31 -25.06 0.56
N PRO A 56 -0.19 -26.08 -0.15
CA PRO A 56 -0.80 -25.90 -1.47
C PRO A 56 -2.06 -25.03 -1.44
N ARG A 57 -2.87 -25.08 -0.38
CA ARG A 57 -4.11 -24.29 -0.29
C ARG A 57 -3.83 -22.79 -0.13
N GLN A 58 -2.90 -22.45 0.76
CA GLN A 58 -2.44 -21.09 1.00
C GLN A 58 -1.83 -20.55 -0.30
N TYR A 59 -0.91 -21.29 -0.92
CA TYR A 59 -0.29 -20.89 -2.18
C TYR A 59 -1.31 -20.70 -3.31
N GLN A 60 -2.24 -21.65 -3.51
CA GLN A 60 -3.28 -21.54 -4.54
C GLN A 60 -4.21 -20.34 -4.30
N SER A 61 -4.57 -20.05 -3.06
CA SER A 61 -5.34 -18.85 -2.73
C SER A 61 -4.56 -17.56 -2.95
N TYR A 62 -3.26 -17.54 -2.60
CA TYR A 62 -2.36 -16.42 -2.87
C TYR A 62 -2.23 -16.13 -4.37
N MET A 63 -2.11 -17.16 -5.21
CA MET A 63 -2.01 -17.00 -6.67
C MET A 63 -3.24 -16.31 -7.27
N LYS A 64 -4.40 -16.30 -6.58
CA LYS A 64 -5.58 -15.55 -7.02
C LYS A 64 -5.42 -14.04 -6.91
N THR A 65 -4.40 -13.53 -6.20
CA THR A 65 -4.07 -12.08 -6.24
C THR A 65 -3.67 -11.60 -7.64
N ALA A 66 -3.39 -12.52 -8.58
CA ALA A 66 -3.26 -12.18 -9.99
C ALA A 66 -4.58 -11.71 -10.62
N ASP A 67 -5.73 -12.05 -10.03
CA ASP A 67 -7.06 -11.65 -10.48
C ASP A 67 -7.29 -10.15 -10.27
N THR A 68 -7.51 -9.46 -11.39
CA THR A 68 -7.74 -8.02 -11.45
C THR A 68 -9.18 -7.67 -11.84
N THR A 69 -10.15 -8.59 -11.65
CA THR A 69 -11.54 -8.42 -12.11
C THR A 69 -12.42 -7.64 -11.14
N PHE A 70 -12.10 -7.57 -9.85
CA PHE A 70 -12.93 -6.87 -8.87
C PHE A 70 -13.05 -5.37 -9.19
N ARG A 71 -14.28 -4.86 -9.14
CA ARG A 71 -14.61 -3.44 -9.28
C ARG A 71 -15.49 -3.03 -8.10
N GLY A 72 -15.00 -2.10 -7.30
CA GLY A 72 -15.78 -1.41 -6.27
C GLY A 72 -16.28 -0.06 -6.79
N TYR A 73 -16.80 0.77 -5.87
CA TYR A 73 -17.34 2.08 -6.22
C TYR A 73 -16.26 3.07 -6.67
N VAL A 74 -15.27 3.38 -5.81
CA VAL A 74 -14.13 4.26 -6.17
C VAL A 74 -12.86 3.50 -6.51
N SER A 75 -12.75 2.25 -6.08
CA SER A 75 -11.52 1.43 -6.14
C SER A 75 -11.70 0.15 -6.94
N THR A 76 -10.60 -0.37 -7.49
CA THR A 76 -10.56 -1.60 -8.29
C THR A 76 -9.37 -2.48 -7.92
N SER A 77 -9.42 -3.78 -8.19
CA SER A 77 -8.23 -4.64 -8.15
C SER A 77 -7.45 -4.65 -9.47
N GLY A 78 -7.92 -3.93 -10.48
CA GLY A 78 -7.25 -3.77 -11.77
C GLY A 78 -6.57 -2.42 -11.95
N PHE A 79 -5.96 -2.24 -13.12
CA PHE A 79 -5.28 -1.00 -13.44
C PHE A 79 -6.28 0.16 -13.52
N LYS A 80 -6.09 1.18 -12.67
CA LYS A 80 -6.79 2.46 -12.74
C LYS A 80 -5.79 3.59 -12.53
N ASP A 81 -5.62 4.40 -13.56
CA ASP A 81 -4.78 5.59 -13.56
C ASP A 81 -5.42 6.68 -12.70
N ALA A 82 -4.86 6.88 -11.51
CA ALA A 82 -5.40 7.82 -10.54
C ALA A 82 -5.18 9.28 -10.96
N LEU A 83 -4.11 9.57 -11.73
CA LEU A 83 -3.89 10.90 -12.31
C LEU A 83 -4.90 11.20 -13.41
N LYS A 84 -5.43 10.19 -14.11
CA LYS A 84 -6.50 10.38 -15.10
C LYS A 84 -7.86 10.56 -14.43
N ASP A 85 -8.13 9.81 -13.36
CA ASP A 85 -9.35 9.96 -12.55
C ASP A 85 -9.41 11.31 -11.82
N GLN A 86 -8.24 11.83 -11.43
CA GLN A 86 -8.07 13.05 -10.65
C GLN A 86 -6.87 13.86 -11.15
N PRO A 87 -7.02 14.66 -12.23
CA PRO A 87 -5.90 15.35 -12.85
C PRO A 87 -5.21 16.38 -11.96
N GLU A 88 -5.88 16.97 -10.97
CA GLU A 88 -5.28 17.95 -10.07
C GLU A 88 -4.07 17.40 -9.32
N LEU A 89 -4.00 16.08 -9.11
CA LEU A 89 -2.87 15.38 -8.52
C LEU A 89 -1.54 15.67 -9.23
N VAL A 90 -1.58 15.92 -10.54
CA VAL A 90 -0.41 16.31 -11.32
C VAL A 90 0.18 17.64 -10.83
N ILE A 91 -0.69 18.60 -10.49
CA ILE A 91 -0.26 19.90 -9.93
C ILE A 91 0.24 19.71 -8.51
N LEU A 92 -0.49 19.00 -7.65
CA LEU A 92 -0.11 18.79 -6.24
C LEU A 92 1.29 18.15 -6.10
N TRP A 93 1.62 17.24 -7.01
CA TRP A 93 2.90 16.53 -7.01
C TRP A 93 3.87 17.03 -8.07
N ALA A 94 3.70 18.27 -8.57
CA ALA A 94 4.62 18.84 -9.54
C ALA A 94 6.05 18.81 -9.01
N GLY A 95 7.01 18.45 -9.86
CA GLY A 95 8.42 18.25 -9.48
C GLY A 95 8.71 16.96 -8.72
N TYR A 96 7.70 16.12 -8.46
CA TYR A 96 7.85 14.83 -7.79
C TYR A 96 7.40 13.68 -8.69
N ALA A 97 7.97 12.48 -8.48
CA ALA A 97 7.76 11.33 -9.38
C ALA A 97 6.28 10.94 -9.53
N PHE A 98 5.46 11.18 -8.50
CA PHE A 98 4.03 10.87 -8.52
C PHE A 98 3.23 11.70 -9.55
N SER A 99 3.71 12.87 -9.99
CA SER A 99 3.08 13.63 -11.08
C SER A 99 3.23 12.96 -12.45
N LYS A 100 4.20 12.05 -12.59
CA LYS A 100 4.44 11.28 -13.83
C LYS A 100 3.49 10.10 -13.93
N ASP A 101 3.37 9.35 -12.84
CA ASP A 101 2.60 8.11 -12.81
C ASP A 101 2.18 7.69 -11.39
N TYR A 102 0.87 7.55 -11.19
CA TYR A 102 0.26 7.06 -9.95
C TYR A 102 -1.02 6.30 -10.29
N ASN A 103 -1.10 5.06 -9.83
CA ASN A 103 -2.19 4.13 -10.14
C ASN A 103 -2.73 3.56 -8.83
N GLN A 104 -3.99 3.15 -8.83
CA GLN A 104 -4.55 2.41 -7.70
C GLN A 104 -3.82 1.07 -7.49
N PRO A 105 -3.73 0.60 -6.25
CA PRO A 105 -3.13 -0.69 -5.95
C PRO A 105 -3.93 -1.83 -6.59
N ARG A 106 -3.23 -2.91 -6.93
CA ARG A 106 -3.79 -4.18 -7.37
C ARG A 106 -3.15 -5.33 -6.60
N GLY A 107 -3.53 -6.57 -6.89
CA GLY A 107 -3.13 -7.71 -6.08
C GLY A 107 -1.60 -7.94 -6.00
N HIS A 108 -1.17 -8.53 -4.89
CA HIS A 108 0.24 -8.67 -4.48
C HIS A 108 1.15 -9.31 -5.53
N SER A 109 0.66 -10.26 -6.33
CA SER A 109 1.43 -10.89 -7.41
C SER A 109 1.95 -9.89 -8.45
N HIS A 110 1.36 -8.70 -8.55
CA HIS A 110 1.77 -7.66 -9.50
C HIS A 110 2.81 -6.70 -8.94
N ALA A 111 3.16 -6.77 -7.65
CA ALA A 111 3.98 -5.77 -6.95
C ALA A 111 5.31 -5.47 -7.66
N VAL A 112 6.09 -6.50 -8.02
CA VAL A 112 7.35 -6.34 -8.77
C VAL A 112 7.10 -5.82 -10.20
N THR A 113 6.08 -6.35 -10.87
CA THR A 113 5.72 -5.90 -12.22
C THR A 113 5.32 -4.43 -12.27
N ASP A 114 4.64 -3.93 -11.24
CA ASP A 114 4.21 -2.55 -11.15
C ASP A 114 5.36 -1.60 -10.85
N VAL A 115 6.36 -2.02 -10.08
CA VAL A 115 7.63 -1.28 -9.94
C VAL A 115 8.33 -1.18 -11.29
N HIS A 116 8.43 -2.29 -12.03
CA HIS A 116 9.03 -2.26 -13.36
C HIS A 116 8.30 -1.33 -14.32
N ARG A 117 6.97 -1.27 -14.27
CA ARG A 117 6.15 -0.52 -15.24
C ARG A 117 5.99 0.95 -14.91
N THR A 118 6.06 1.33 -13.64
CA THR A 118 5.77 2.72 -13.28
C THR A 118 6.82 3.69 -13.83
N LEU A 119 6.39 4.85 -14.31
CA LEU A 119 7.32 5.91 -14.76
C LEU A 119 8.12 6.50 -13.59
N ARG A 120 7.69 6.28 -12.34
CA ARG A 120 8.36 6.83 -11.16
C ARG A 120 9.81 6.38 -11.03
N ILE A 121 10.14 5.15 -11.42
CA ILE A 121 11.52 4.65 -11.36
C ILE A 121 12.38 5.07 -12.56
N GLY A 122 11.77 5.71 -13.57
CA GLY A 122 12.41 5.98 -14.86
C GLY A 122 12.68 4.71 -15.65
N SER A 123 13.79 4.71 -16.39
CA SER A 123 14.19 3.67 -17.35
C SER A 123 15.68 3.35 -17.21
N PRO A 124 16.14 2.82 -16.06
CA PRO A 124 17.56 2.58 -15.82
C PRO A 124 18.08 1.45 -16.73
N MET A 125 19.10 1.74 -17.54
CA MET A 125 19.60 0.78 -18.55
C MET A 125 20.69 -0.13 -18.01
N ASN A 126 21.45 0.33 -17.02
CA ASN A 126 22.53 -0.43 -16.37
C ASN A 126 22.36 -0.45 -14.84
N PRO A 127 23.02 -1.39 -14.12
CA PRO A 127 23.18 -1.30 -12.68
C PRO A 127 23.78 0.07 -12.28
N GLY A 128 23.30 0.64 -11.18
CA GLY A 128 23.66 1.98 -10.72
C GLY A 128 22.91 3.14 -11.41
N ASP A 129 22.24 2.90 -12.55
CA ASP A 129 21.45 3.94 -13.22
C ASP A 129 20.14 4.23 -12.49
N GLY A 130 19.55 5.40 -12.76
CA GLY A 130 18.19 5.75 -12.35
C GLY A 130 18.09 6.61 -11.09
N VAL A 131 16.88 7.10 -10.87
CA VAL A 131 16.59 8.11 -9.83
C VAL A 131 16.18 7.50 -8.49
N MET A 132 15.66 6.27 -8.49
CA MET A 132 15.12 5.64 -7.29
C MET A 132 16.16 4.76 -6.57
N PRO A 133 16.21 4.80 -5.24
CA PRO A 133 17.06 3.91 -4.45
C PRO A 133 16.50 2.48 -4.42
N SER A 134 17.35 1.53 -4.04
CA SER A 134 16.96 0.14 -3.75
C SER A 134 15.80 0.04 -2.74
N THR A 135 15.67 1.01 -1.85
CA THR A 135 14.59 1.13 -0.87
C THR A 135 13.20 0.99 -1.47
N CYS A 136 13.01 1.37 -2.73
CA CYS A 136 11.75 1.18 -3.46
C CYS A 136 11.34 -0.29 -3.66
N TRP A 137 12.26 -1.25 -3.51
CA TRP A 137 11.97 -2.69 -3.50
C TRP A 137 11.43 -3.20 -2.16
N THR A 138 11.69 -2.50 -1.05
CA THR A 138 11.52 -3.02 0.32
C THR A 138 10.15 -3.64 0.59
N CYS A 139 9.10 -3.04 0.05
CA CYS A 139 7.71 -3.45 0.29
C CYS A 139 7.08 -4.12 -0.93
N LYS A 140 7.88 -4.81 -1.76
CA LYS A 140 7.44 -5.32 -3.08
C LYS A 140 7.80 -6.77 -3.32
N SER A 141 8.68 -7.35 -2.50
CA SER A 141 9.27 -8.65 -2.80
C SER A 141 9.77 -9.38 -1.57
N THR A 142 9.51 -10.68 -1.59
CA THR A 142 10.07 -11.70 -0.69
C THR A 142 11.58 -11.95 -0.89
N ASP A 143 12.21 -11.36 -1.92
CA ASP A 143 13.68 -11.34 -2.10
C ASP A 143 14.38 -10.33 -1.18
N VAL A 144 13.67 -9.29 -0.72
CA VAL A 144 14.25 -8.21 0.11
C VAL A 144 14.85 -8.71 1.44
N PRO A 145 14.18 -9.55 2.25
CA PRO A 145 14.75 -9.99 3.52
C PRO A 145 15.99 -10.85 3.28
N ARG A 146 16.02 -11.65 2.20
CA ARG A 146 17.19 -12.39 1.75
C ARG A 146 18.33 -11.43 1.42
N LEU A 147 18.08 -10.41 0.59
CA LEU A 147 19.10 -9.44 0.21
C LEU A 147 19.65 -8.68 1.41
N MET A 148 18.78 -8.20 2.31
CA MET A 148 19.21 -7.55 3.55
C MET A 148 20.06 -8.46 4.44
N SER A 149 19.76 -9.77 4.47
CA SER A 149 20.57 -10.76 5.18
C SER A 149 21.91 -11.04 4.49
N GLU A 150 21.97 -11.00 3.16
CA GLU A 150 23.16 -11.31 2.37
C GLU A 150 24.15 -10.14 2.31
N VAL A 151 23.66 -8.90 2.11
CA VAL A 151 24.51 -7.71 1.92
C VAL A 151 24.55 -6.78 3.13
N GLY A 152 23.62 -6.93 4.08
CA GLY A 152 23.44 -6.03 5.22
C GLY A 152 22.41 -4.92 4.95
N VAL A 153 21.66 -4.53 5.98
CA VAL A 153 20.53 -3.59 5.88
C VAL A 153 20.97 -2.20 5.39
N THR A 154 22.03 -1.62 5.96
CA THR A 154 22.52 -0.30 5.55
C THR A 154 23.03 -0.33 4.11
N GLU A 155 23.82 -1.36 3.75
CA GLU A 155 24.35 -1.50 2.39
C GLU A 155 23.24 -1.68 1.36
N TYR A 156 22.21 -2.47 1.69
CA TYR A 156 21.02 -2.59 0.87
C TYR A 156 20.43 -1.20 0.56
N TYR A 157 20.20 -0.35 1.57
CA TYR A 157 19.64 1.00 1.37
C TYR A 157 20.59 2.02 0.72
N SER A 158 21.88 1.72 0.61
CA SER A 158 22.88 2.55 -0.09
C SER A 158 22.89 2.33 -1.61
N LYS A 159 22.25 1.26 -2.09
CA LYS A 159 22.19 0.93 -3.52
C LYS A 159 21.09 1.67 -4.28
N LYS A 160 21.18 1.64 -5.60
CA LYS A 160 20.14 2.06 -6.54
C LYS A 160 19.15 0.92 -6.79
N LEU A 161 17.95 1.25 -7.26
CA LEU A 161 16.94 0.26 -7.60
C LEU A 161 17.44 -0.75 -8.64
N SER A 162 18.19 -0.25 -9.63
CA SER A 162 18.73 -1.02 -10.75
C SER A 162 19.83 -2.00 -10.34
N ASP A 163 20.53 -1.77 -9.22
CA ASP A 163 21.58 -2.68 -8.71
C ASP A 163 21.03 -4.06 -8.35
N PHE A 164 19.77 -4.11 -7.90
CA PHE A 164 19.10 -5.35 -7.50
C PHE A 164 18.04 -5.82 -8.50
N GLY A 165 18.02 -5.28 -9.72
CA GLY A 165 16.98 -5.61 -10.69
C GLY A 165 16.92 -7.11 -11.04
N SER A 166 18.07 -7.78 -11.20
CA SER A 166 18.14 -9.24 -11.40
C SER A 166 17.97 -10.04 -10.10
N GLU A 167 18.09 -9.39 -8.93
CA GLU A 167 17.96 -10.01 -7.62
C GLU A 167 16.52 -10.06 -7.12
N VAL A 168 15.71 -9.06 -7.44
CA VAL A 168 14.34 -8.90 -6.96
C VAL A 168 13.35 -9.32 -8.05
N ILE A 169 13.03 -10.62 -8.11
CA ILE A 169 12.16 -11.16 -9.17
C ILE A 169 10.88 -11.80 -8.64
N ASN A 170 10.83 -12.14 -7.34
CA ASN A 170 9.65 -12.71 -6.71
C ASN A 170 8.78 -11.59 -6.14
N PRO A 171 7.46 -11.57 -6.39
CA PRO A 171 6.56 -10.60 -5.76
C PRO A 171 6.46 -10.80 -4.24
N ILE A 172 5.63 -10.00 -3.58
CA ILE A 172 5.32 -10.15 -2.14
C ILE A 172 4.86 -11.58 -1.89
N GLY A 173 5.45 -12.30 -0.94
CA GLY A 173 5.30 -13.75 -0.83
C GLY A 173 5.30 -14.31 0.59
N CYS A 174 5.46 -15.62 0.71
CA CYS A 174 5.36 -16.35 1.97
C CYS A 174 6.41 -15.88 2.99
N ALA A 175 7.67 -15.73 2.56
CA ALA A 175 8.78 -15.36 3.43
C ALA A 175 8.76 -13.89 3.86
N ASP A 176 7.83 -13.07 3.36
CA ASP A 176 7.61 -11.71 3.89
C ASP A 176 6.93 -11.74 5.26
N CYS A 177 6.11 -12.77 5.53
CA CYS A 177 5.21 -12.82 6.68
C CYS A 177 5.40 -14.05 7.56
N HIS A 178 6.05 -15.12 7.07
CA HIS A 178 6.18 -16.39 7.78
C HIS A 178 7.62 -16.79 8.04
N ASP A 179 7.87 -17.29 9.23
CA ASP A 179 9.10 -18.02 9.55
C ASP A 179 9.08 -19.40 8.88
N SER A 180 10.15 -19.76 8.18
CA SER A 180 10.24 -20.98 7.37
C SER A 180 10.23 -22.28 8.18
N LYS A 181 10.60 -22.23 9.46
CA LYS A 181 10.69 -23.40 10.33
C LYS A 181 9.44 -23.61 11.18
N THR A 182 8.94 -22.53 11.76
CA THR A 182 7.85 -22.55 12.74
C THR A 182 6.49 -22.20 12.14
N MET A 183 6.46 -21.59 10.94
CA MET A 183 5.29 -20.99 10.31
C MET A 183 4.61 -19.87 11.10
N ASN A 184 5.23 -19.43 12.20
CA ASN A 184 4.76 -18.27 12.95
C ASN A 184 4.82 -17.03 12.07
N LEU A 185 3.88 -16.11 12.33
CA LEU A 185 3.95 -14.76 11.77
C LEU A 185 5.22 -14.08 12.28
N THR A 186 5.97 -13.47 11.36
CA THR A 186 7.26 -12.84 11.68
C THR A 186 7.39 -11.50 10.97
N ILE A 187 8.14 -10.59 11.60
CA ILE A 187 8.49 -9.30 11.02
C ILE A 187 9.88 -9.44 10.38
N THR A 188 9.92 -9.28 9.07
CA THR A 188 11.13 -9.41 8.24
C THR A 188 11.68 -8.07 7.79
N ARG A 189 10.97 -6.96 8.05
CA ARG A 189 11.40 -5.59 7.75
C ARG A 189 11.92 -4.89 9.01
N PRO A 190 13.22 -4.55 9.08
CA PRO A 190 13.79 -3.85 10.22
C PRO A 190 13.09 -2.54 10.55
N ALA A 191 12.64 -1.79 9.53
CA ALA A 191 11.99 -0.49 9.69
C ALA A 191 10.78 -0.53 10.64
N LEU A 192 9.97 -1.61 10.62
CA LEU A 192 8.84 -1.73 11.54
C LEU A 192 9.28 -1.97 12.99
N ILE A 193 10.32 -2.78 13.18
CA ILE A 193 10.91 -3.04 14.50
C ILE A 193 11.49 -1.75 15.07
N GLU A 194 12.25 -1.02 14.26
CA GLU A 194 12.86 0.27 14.61
C GLU A 194 11.80 1.35 14.90
N ALA A 195 10.69 1.37 14.16
CA ALA A 195 9.57 2.28 14.43
C ALA A 195 8.92 2.00 15.78
N PHE A 196 8.74 0.73 16.16
CA PHE A 196 8.26 0.35 17.49
C PHE A 196 9.25 0.78 18.58
N GLN A 197 10.54 0.55 18.37
CA GLN A 197 11.59 0.99 19.29
C GLN A 197 11.59 2.52 19.46
N ALA A 198 11.42 3.28 18.38
CA ALA A 198 11.33 4.73 18.42
C ALA A 198 10.12 5.24 19.23
N MET A 199 9.03 4.47 19.26
CA MET A 199 7.87 4.71 20.14
C MET A 199 8.07 4.23 21.59
N GLY A 200 9.24 3.66 21.93
CA GLY A 200 9.49 3.04 23.23
C GLY A 200 8.74 1.72 23.45
N LYS A 201 8.37 1.02 22.36
CA LYS A 201 7.62 -0.24 22.38
C LYS A 201 8.49 -1.40 21.89
N ASP A 202 8.24 -2.58 22.44
CA ASP A 202 8.85 -3.83 21.97
C ASP A 202 7.84 -4.61 21.13
N ILE A 203 8.11 -4.71 19.82
CA ILE A 203 7.23 -5.41 18.88
C ILE A 203 7.09 -6.90 19.19
N ASN A 204 8.05 -7.51 19.89
CA ASN A 204 8.01 -8.94 20.23
C ASN A 204 6.98 -9.26 21.32
N LYS A 205 6.41 -8.23 21.98
CA LYS A 205 5.31 -8.38 22.94
C LYS A 205 3.94 -8.37 22.28
N ALA A 206 3.86 -8.20 20.96
CA ALA A 206 2.61 -8.24 20.23
C ALA A 206 1.93 -9.61 20.40
N SER A 207 0.64 -9.57 20.73
CA SER A 207 -0.21 -10.76 20.73
C SER A 207 -0.35 -11.33 19.30
N HIS A 208 -0.80 -12.58 19.20
CA HIS A 208 -1.09 -13.19 17.90
C HIS A 208 -2.11 -12.36 17.09
N GLN A 209 -3.10 -11.75 17.76
CA GLN A 209 -4.11 -10.92 17.10
C GLN A 209 -3.52 -9.60 16.56
N GLU A 210 -2.58 -8.99 17.28
CA GLU A 210 -1.86 -7.81 16.78
C GLU A 210 -0.94 -8.19 15.62
N MET A 211 -0.24 -9.33 15.70
CA MET A 211 0.62 -9.83 14.63
C MET A 211 -0.12 -10.03 13.30
N ARG A 212 -1.42 -10.38 13.34
CA ARG A 212 -2.31 -10.47 12.16
C ARG A 212 -2.57 -9.14 11.45
N SER A 213 -2.20 -8.01 12.06
CA SER A 213 -2.13 -6.70 11.42
C SER A 213 -0.67 -6.23 11.20
N LEU A 214 0.24 -6.55 12.11
CA LEU A 214 1.64 -6.09 12.01
C LEU A 214 2.39 -6.67 10.81
N VAL A 215 2.09 -7.89 10.38
CA VAL A 215 2.67 -8.43 9.14
C VAL A 215 2.28 -7.60 7.91
N CYS A 216 1.11 -6.94 7.92
CA CYS A 216 0.69 -5.99 6.90
C CYS A 216 1.42 -4.64 7.06
N ALA A 217 1.58 -4.19 8.31
CA ALA A 217 2.25 -2.93 8.67
C ALA A 217 3.75 -2.89 8.36
N GLN A 218 4.33 -3.99 7.86
CA GLN A 218 5.67 -3.98 7.28
C GLN A 218 5.74 -3.12 6.00
N CYS A 219 4.60 -2.95 5.32
CA CYS A 219 4.50 -2.32 4.00
C CYS A 219 3.41 -1.25 3.94
N HIS A 220 2.26 -1.52 4.57
CA HIS A 220 1.05 -0.71 4.49
C HIS A 220 1.05 0.43 5.53
N VAL A 221 2.03 1.32 5.40
CA VAL A 221 2.34 2.40 6.34
C VAL A 221 2.88 3.63 5.63
N GLU A 222 2.82 4.78 6.29
CA GLU A 222 3.57 5.98 5.90
C GLU A 222 5.06 5.82 6.16
N TYR A 223 5.87 6.36 5.24
CA TYR A 223 7.32 6.30 5.34
C TYR A 223 8.01 7.43 4.57
N TYR A 224 9.25 7.70 4.97
CA TYR A 224 10.19 8.53 4.22
C TYR A 224 11.57 7.89 4.13
N PHE A 225 12.46 8.49 3.34
CA PHE A 225 13.86 8.08 3.23
C PHE A 225 14.78 9.06 3.95
N ASN A 226 15.46 8.58 4.99
CA ASN A 226 16.39 9.37 5.77
C ASN A 226 17.84 9.07 5.35
N LYS A 227 18.53 10.09 4.81
CA LYS A 227 19.95 10.02 4.42
C LYS A 227 20.93 10.51 5.47
N ASN A 228 20.41 10.99 6.59
CA ASN A 228 21.16 11.68 7.64
C ASN A 228 21.16 10.89 8.96
N ILE A 229 20.90 9.58 8.91
CA ILE A 229 20.98 8.73 10.10
C ILE A 229 22.47 8.59 10.49
N PRO A 230 22.86 8.90 11.73
CA PRO A 230 24.23 8.74 12.20
C PRO A 230 24.77 7.32 11.99
N GLY A 231 25.93 7.19 11.35
CA GLY A 231 26.56 5.91 11.01
C GLY A 231 25.92 5.18 9.82
N LYS A 232 24.97 5.80 9.12
CA LYS A 232 24.31 5.30 7.90
C LYS A 232 24.15 6.43 6.87
N GLU A 233 25.03 7.42 6.89
CA GLU A 233 24.95 8.62 6.06
C GLU A 233 24.99 8.26 4.57
N GLY A 234 24.14 8.94 3.78
CA GLY A 234 24.03 8.71 2.34
C GLY A 234 23.12 7.53 1.93
N ALA A 235 22.85 6.58 2.83
CA ALA A 235 21.88 5.51 2.58
C ALA A 235 20.47 6.09 2.52
N SER A 236 19.64 5.68 1.56
CA SER A 236 18.24 6.11 1.49
C SER A 236 17.39 5.27 2.47
N TYR A 237 17.70 5.38 3.75
CA TYR A 237 17.23 4.45 4.78
C TYR A 237 15.72 4.60 5.01
N LEU A 238 14.99 3.48 4.98
CA LEU A 238 13.54 3.47 5.20
C LEU A 238 13.22 3.76 6.67
N VAL A 239 12.41 4.79 6.92
CA VAL A 239 11.98 5.16 8.28
C VAL A 239 10.47 5.39 8.30
N PHE A 240 9.79 4.87 9.32
CA PHE A 240 8.40 5.22 9.62
C PHE A 240 8.42 6.38 10.63
N PRO A 241 7.75 7.52 10.37
CA PRO A 241 7.82 8.73 11.19
C PRO A 241 6.98 8.63 12.48
N TRP A 242 7.07 7.50 13.19
CA TRP A 242 6.16 7.14 14.27
C TRP A 242 6.63 7.54 15.67
N LYS A 243 7.82 8.16 15.79
CA LYS A 243 8.44 8.52 17.07
C LYS A 243 7.48 9.28 18.00
N ASP A 244 6.74 10.23 17.44
CA ASP A 244 5.85 11.11 18.21
C ASP A 244 4.39 10.62 18.24
N GLY A 245 4.08 9.51 17.57
CA GLY A 245 2.73 8.95 17.45
C GLY A 245 2.35 8.58 16.00
N LEU A 246 1.13 8.08 15.84
CA LEU A 246 0.60 7.63 14.54
C LEU A 246 -0.36 8.66 13.90
N THR A 247 -0.69 9.76 14.58
CA THR A 247 -1.63 10.75 14.03
C THR A 247 -0.98 11.59 12.94
N VAL A 248 -1.80 12.11 12.03
CA VAL A 248 -1.31 13.01 10.97
C VAL A 248 -0.62 14.23 11.56
N GLU A 249 -1.09 14.74 12.70
CA GLU A 249 -0.46 15.85 13.42
C GLU A 249 0.84 15.46 14.13
N ASP A 250 0.96 14.24 14.65
CA ASP A 250 2.22 13.77 15.27
C ASP A 250 3.32 13.68 14.21
N MET A 251 3.00 13.11 13.06
CA MET A 251 3.93 13.00 11.93
C MET A 251 4.23 14.37 11.29
N GLU A 252 3.24 15.26 11.19
CA GLU A 252 3.46 16.65 10.73
C GLU A 252 4.49 17.35 11.61
N ARG A 253 4.32 17.27 12.95
CA ARG A 253 5.28 17.83 13.91
C ARG A 253 6.64 17.15 13.83
N TYR A 254 6.68 15.83 13.68
CA TYR A 254 7.92 15.08 13.50
C TYR A 254 8.73 15.63 12.31
N TYR A 255 8.08 15.75 11.15
CA TYR A 255 8.74 16.24 9.93
C TYR A 255 9.15 17.71 10.03
N ASP A 256 8.34 18.55 10.65
CA ASP A 256 8.66 19.97 10.83
C ASP A 256 9.84 20.17 11.80
N ASN A 257 9.92 19.37 12.88
CA ASN A 257 11.01 19.42 13.85
C ASN A 257 12.39 19.09 13.25
N ILE A 258 12.41 18.30 12.17
CA ILE A 258 13.64 17.94 11.46
C ILE A 258 13.84 18.72 10.15
N ASP A 259 13.00 19.74 9.89
CA ASP A 259 12.95 20.54 8.64
C ASP A 259 12.98 19.66 7.37
N PHE A 260 12.27 18.52 7.41
CA PHE A 260 12.27 17.56 6.31
C PHE A 260 11.33 17.98 5.17
N ALA A 261 11.76 17.72 3.95
CA ALA A 261 10.91 17.83 2.77
C ALA A 261 11.24 16.70 1.79
N ASP A 262 10.22 16.02 1.28
CA ASP A 262 10.38 15.03 0.21
C ASP A 262 10.79 15.71 -1.10
N TRP A 263 10.23 16.90 -1.37
CA TRP A 263 10.63 17.75 -2.48
C TRP A 263 10.28 19.22 -2.24
N VAL A 264 10.88 20.10 -3.03
CA VAL A 264 10.46 21.50 -3.12
C VAL A 264 9.54 21.64 -4.34
N HIS A 265 8.31 22.08 -4.13
CA HIS A 265 7.33 22.21 -5.18
C HIS A 265 7.74 23.30 -6.20
N PRO A 266 7.89 23.01 -7.50
CA PRO A 266 8.49 23.95 -8.44
C PRO A 266 7.60 25.17 -8.74
N ILE A 267 6.28 25.04 -8.59
CA ILE A 267 5.31 26.12 -8.79
C ILE A 267 5.29 27.07 -7.58
N SER A 268 4.85 26.60 -6.40
CA SER A 268 4.76 27.44 -5.20
C SER A 268 6.06 27.65 -4.43
N LYS A 269 7.11 26.86 -4.68
CA LYS A 269 8.34 26.80 -3.87
C LYS A 269 8.17 26.26 -2.44
N ALA A 270 7.00 25.70 -2.10
CA ALA A 270 6.77 25.10 -0.80
C ALA A 270 7.63 23.83 -0.60
N LYS A 271 8.19 23.66 0.60
CA LYS A 271 8.84 22.42 1.04
C LYS A 271 7.74 21.38 1.35
N MET A 272 7.54 20.38 0.51
CA MET A 272 6.40 19.47 0.60
C MET A 272 6.73 18.17 1.32
N LEU A 273 5.68 17.55 1.86
CA LEU A 273 5.66 16.18 2.37
C LEU A 273 4.79 15.33 1.45
N LYS A 274 5.19 14.08 1.21
CA LYS A 274 4.38 13.07 0.53
C LYS A 274 3.89 12.07 1.57
N ALA A 275 2.60 11.76 1.56
CA ALA A 275 2.08 10.61 2.31
C ALA A 275 1.99 9.38 1.42
N GLN A 276 2.40 8.22 1.91
CA GLN A 276 2.36 6.92 1.22
C GLN A 276 1.51 5.97 2.05
N HIS A 277 0.36 5.57 1.50
CA HIS A 277 -0.49 4.47 2.02
C HIS A 277 -0.44 4.25 3.56
N PRO A 278 -0.85 5.24 4.38
CA PRO A 278 -0.90 5.15 5.84
C PRO A 278 -2.06 4.26 6.31
N ASP A 279 -2.13 3.04 5.78
CA ASP A 279 -3.24 2.13 5.98
C ASP A 279 -3.30 1.65 7.42
N TYR A 280 -2.17 1.25 8.02
CA TYR A 280 -2.10 0.79 9.41
C TYR A 280 -2.43 1.93 10.37
N GLU A 281 -1.85 3.11 10.16
CA GLU A 281 -2.03 4.27 11.03
C GLU A 281 -3.49 4.72 11.06
N LEU A 282 -4.12 4.85 9.88
CA LEU A 282 -5.54 5.18 9.82
C LEU A 282 -6.42 4.06 10.33
N TYR A 283 -6.13 2.80 10.02
CA TYR A 283 -6.83 1.65 10.59
C TYR A 283 -6.84 1.70 12.13
N MET A 284 -5.72 2.02 12.77
CA MET A 284 -5.61 2.11 14.23
C MET A 284 -6.52 3.18 14.85
N MET A 285 -6.95 4.18 14.08
CA MET A 285 -7.90 5.22 14.52
C MET A 285 -9.37 4.81 14.30
N GLY A 286 -9.59 3.72 13.56
CA GLY A 286 -10.88 3.16 13.21
C GLY A 286 -11.58 2.39 14.32
N VAL A 287 -12.89 2.18 14.17
CA VAL A 287 -13.68 1.40 15.14
C VAL A 287 -13.30 -0.09 15.11
N HIS A 288 -12.95 -0.63 13.96
CA HIS A 288 -12.56 -2.04 13.83
C HIS A 288 -11.29 -2.35 14.64
N ALA A 289 -10.24 -1.53 14.51
CA ALA A 289 -9.03 -1.66 15.31
C ALA A 289 -9.30 -1.51 16.82
N LYS A 290 -10.12 -0.51 17.21
CA LYS A 290 -10.53 -0.29 18.60
C LYS A 290 -11.28 -1.49 19.21
N ARG A 291 -11.89 -2.34 18.37
CA ARG A 291 -12.57 -3.58 18.78
C ARG A 291 -11.72 -4.84 18.59
N GLY A 292 -10.44 -4.69 18.22
CA GLY A 292 -9.49 -5.79 18.08
C GLY A 292 -9.64 -6.59 16.77
N VAL A 293 -10.36 -6.08 15.77
CA VAL A 293 -10.49 -6.73 14.45
C VAL A 293 -9.24 -6.46 13.62
N SER A 294 -8.46 -7.50 13.32
CA SER A 294 -7.21 -7.41 12.59
C SER A 294 -7.40 -7.23 11.08
N CYS A 295 -6.34 -6.81 10.37
CA CYS A 295 -6.32 -6.76 8.91
C CYS A 295 -6.71 -8.11 8.29
N ALA A 296 -6.16 -9.19 8.84
CA ALA A 296 -6.42 -10.54 8.37
C ALA A 296 -7.87 -11.01 8.60
N ASP A 297 -8.62 -10.45 9.56
CA ASP A 297 -10.02 -10.84 9.75
C ASP A 297 -10.90 -10.46 8.55
N CYS A 298 -10.57 -9.35 7.86
CA CYS A 298 -11.31 -8.90 6.69
C CYS A 298 -10.63 -9.29 5.36
N HIS A 299 -9.31 -9.16 5.27
CA HIS A 299 -8.58 -9.34 4.00
C HIS A 299 -8.05 -10.76 3.79
N MET A 300 -7.97 -11.56 4.85
CA MET A 300 -7.51 -12.94 4.81
C MET A 300 -8.46 -13.82 5.66
N PRO A 301 -9.77 -13.82 5.37
CA PRO A 301 -10.73 -14.50 6.20
C PRO A 301 -10.47 -16.00 6.21
N TYR A 302 -10.91 -16.68 7.27
CA TYR A 302 -10.86 -18.13 7.30
C TYR A 302 -11.80 -18.72 6.25
N LYS A 303 -11.34 -19.75 5.56
CA LYS A 303 -12.10 -20.52 4.58
C LYS A 303 -12.09 -22.00 4.95
N SER A 304 -13.21 -22.66 4.72
CA SER A 304 -13.36 -24.11 4.87
C SER A 304 -13.50 -24.76 3.49
N GLU A 305 -12.69 -25.76 3.20
CA GLU A 305 -12.77 -26.57 1.99
C GLU A 305 -12.58 -28.05 2.35
N GLY A 306 -13.59 -28.88 2.08
CA GLY A 306 -13.63 -30.26 2.58
C GLY A 306 -13.59 -30.33 4.10
N GLY A 307 -12.73 -31.17 4.66
CA GLY A 307 -12.48 -31.27 6.11
C GLY A 307 -11.54 -30.21 6.70
N GLN A 308 -10.99 -29.29 5.91
CA GLN A 308 -9.90 -28.42 6.36
C GLN A 308 -10.31 -26.94 6.42
N LYS A 309 -9.96 -26.28 7.53
CA LYS A 309 -10.02 -24.84 7.70
C LYS A 309 -8.63 -24.24 7.48
N PHE A 310 -8.53 -23.21 6.65
CA PHE A 310 -7.29 -22.50 6.38
C PHE A 310 -7.55 -21.00 6.20
N THR A 311 -6.50 -20.19 6.23
CA THR A 311 -6.58 -18.75 5.96
C THR A 311 -6.55 -18.51 4.46
N ASP A 312 -7.55 -17.81 3.92
CA ASP A 312 -7.58 -17.41 2.51
C ASP A 312 -6.48 -16.37 2.26
N HIS A 313 -5.50 -16.69 1.42
CA HIS A 313 -4.44 -15.75 1.04
C HIS A 313 -4.78 -15.00 -0.25
N HIS A 314 -6.03 -15.05 -0.74
CA HIS A 314 -6.49 -14.14 -1.78
C HIS A 314 -6.71 -12.73 -1.20
N ILE A 315 -5.60 -12.04 -0.90
CA ILE A 315 -5.62 -10.69 -0.32
C ILE A 315 -6.18 -9.72 -1.36
N GLY A 316 -7.34 -9.16 -1.07
CA GLY A 316 -8.07 -8.27 -1.97
C GLY A 316 -9.16 -7.50 -1.25
N SER A 317 -10.15 -7.04 -2.00
CA SER A 317 -11.31 -6.34 -1.43
C SER A 317 -12.18 -7.30 -0.61
N PRO A 318 -12.44 -7.04 0.69
CA PRO A 318 -13.35 -7.85 1.50
C PRO A 318 -14.77 -7.89 0.94
N LEU A 319 -15.15 -6.88 0.13
CA LEU A 319 -16.46 -6.84 -0.54
C LEU A 319 -16.62 -7.91 -1.64
N ALA A 320 -15.52 -8.51 -2.10
CA ALA A 320 -15.57 -9.66 -3.00
C ALA A 320 -16.00 -10.96 -2.28
N ASN A 321 -15.92 -10.99 -0.94
CA ASN A 321 -16.20 -12.14 -0.10
C ASN A 321 -16.82 -11.70 1.24
N VAL A 322 -17.96 -11.00 1.17
CA VAL A 322 -18.66 -10.43 2.34
C VAL A 322 -19.03 -11.51 3.35
N GLU A 323 -19.35 -12.71 2.86
CA GLU A 323 -19.79 -13.84 3.67
C GLU A 323 -18.71 -14.26 4.67
N ASN A 324 -17.46 -14.38 4.24
CA ASN A 324 -16.38 -14.79 5.15
C ASN A 324 -15.71 -13.60 5.85
N SER A 325 -15.83 -12.39 5.29
CA SER A 325 -15.14 -11.19 5.82
C SER A 325 -15.99 -10.40 6.81
N CYS A 326 -17.31 -10.33 6.62
CA CYS A 326 -18.20 -9.44 7.38
C CYS A 326 -19.20 -10.23 8.25
N PHE A 327 -19.82 -11.30 7.73
CA PHE A 327 -20.91 -12.02 8.42
C PHE A 327 -20.47 -12.83 9.65
N VAL A 328 -19.15 -12.94 9.87
CA VAL A 328 -18.61 -13.45 11.14
C VAL A 328 -19.08 -12.58 12.31
N CYS A 329 -19.26 -11.28 12.09
CA CYS A 329 -19.63 -10.30 13.12
C CYS A 329 -20.96 -9.59 12.83
N HIS A 330 -21.29 -9.39 11.55
CA HIS A 330 -22.46 -8.63 11.10
C HIS A 330 -23.65 -9.52 10.77
N ARG A 331 -24.87 -9.05 11.03
CA ARG A 331 -26.14 -9.77 10.80
C ARG A 331 -27.04 -9.07 9.78
N GLU A 332 -26.61 -7.93 9.29
CA GLU A 332 -27.26 -7.12 8.27
C GLU A 332 -27.22 -7.82 6.90
N LYS A 333 -28.11 -7.39 5.99
CA LYS A 333 -28.11 -7.89 4.61
C LYS A 333 -26.82 -7.49 3.88
N LYS A 334 -26.33 -8.37 3.00
CA LYS A 334 -25.11 -8.16 2.19
C LYS A 334 -25.14 -6.81 1.48
N GLU A 335 -26.26 -6.49 0.83
CA GLU A 335 -26.44 -5.29 0.02
C GLU A 335 -26.39 -4.02 0.89
N SER A 336 -26.89 -4.10 2.13
CA SER A 336 -26.84 -2.99 3.09
C SER A 336 -25.41 -2.69 3.50
N LEU A 337 -24.62 -3.71 3.86
CA LEU A 337 -23.22 -3.54 4.23
C LEU A 337 -22.39 -2.96 3.08
N ILE A 338 -22.62 -3.44 1.85
CA ILE A 338 -21.93 -2.90 0.67
C ILE A 338 -22.33 -1.44 0.43
N SER A 339 -23.62 -1.12 0.53
CA SER A 339 -24.12 0.24 0.38
C SER A 339 -23.52 1.19 1.40
N ASP A 340 -23.40 0.78 2.66
CA ASP A 340 -22.79 1.58 3.73
C ASP A 340 -21.31 1.90 3.44
N VAL A 341 -20.57 0.92 2.90
CA VAL A 341 -19.17 1.09 2.51
C VAL A 341 -19.07 2.09 1.36
N TYR A 342 -19.90 1.94 0.33
CA TYR A 342 -19.91 2.83 -0.83
C TYR A 342 -20.35 4.25 -0.49
N GLU A 343 -21.32 4.42 0.42
CA GLU A 343 -21.75 5.73 0.89
C GLU A 343 -20.61 6.48 1.58
N ARG A 344 -19.83 5.80 2.44
CA ARG A 344 -18.65 6.41 3.10
C ARG A 344 -17.59 6.80 2.08
N GLN A 345 -17.30 5.91 1.13
CA GLN A 345 -16.37 6.18 0.04
C GLN A 345 -16.81 7.40 -0.78
N GLN A 346 -18.08 7.49 -1.14
CA GLN A 346 -18.64 8.62 -1.88
C GLN A 346 -18.47 9.93 -1.10
N LYS A 347 -18.93 10.00 0.15
CA LYS A 347 -18.86 11.22 0.98
C LYS A 347 -17.43 11.73 1.14
N ILE A 348 -16.49 10.82 1.36
CA ILE A 348 -15.06 11.17 1.51
C ILE A 348 -14.45 11.59 0.18
N LYS A 349 -14.78 10.92 -0.93
CA LYS A 349 -14.34 11.30 -2.27
C LYS A 349 -14.84 12.70 -2.64
N GLU A 350 -16.10 13.02 -2.40
CA GLU A 350 -16.66 14.34 -2.67
C GLU A 350 -15.94 15.46 -1.93
N GLY A 351 -15.64 15.26 -0.65
CA GLY A 351 -14.89 16.24 0.16
C GLY A 351 -13.43 16.38 -0.28
N SER A 352 -12.72 15.26 -0.43
CA SER A 352 -11.31 15.24 -0.81
C SER A 352 -11.05 15.76 -2.22
N SER A 353 -11.92 15.49 -3.19
CA SER A 353 -11.79 16.01 -4.56
C SER A 353 -12.02 17.52 -4.65
N LYS A 354 -12.85 18.12 -3.79
CA LYS A 354 -12.95 19.58 -3.69
C LYS A 354 -11.68 20.17 -3.07
N LEU A 355 -11.19 19.55 -1.99
CA LEU A 355 -10.00 19.98 -1.29
C LEU A 355 -8.74 19.95 -2.16
N GLN A 356 -8.49 18.86 -2.90
CA GLN A 356 -7.30 18.78 -3.78
C GLN A 356 -7.30 19.89 -4.84
N LYS A 357 -8.47 20.26 -5.37
CA LYS A 357 -8.56 21.35 -6.35
C LYS A 357 -8.20 22.70 -5.72
N LEU A 358 -8.64 22.95 -4.48
CA LEU A 358 -8.23 24.15 -3.74
C LEU A 358 -6.72 24.19 -3.50
N ILE A 359 -6.11 23.05 -3.18
CA ILE A 359 -4.66 22.93 -3.00
C ILE A 359 -3.93 23.22 -4.32
N ALA A 360 -4.38 22.66 -5.45
CA ALA A 360 -3.82 22.92 -6.76
C ALA A 360 -3.87 24.41 -7.12
N MET A 361 -5.02 25.06 -6.87
CA MET A 361 -5.18 26.50 -7.08
C MET A 361 -4.23 27.32 -6.21
N ALA A 362 -4.06 26.96 -4.93
CA ALA A 362 -3.16 27.67 -4.03
C ALA A 362 -1.69 27.59 -4.51
N HIS A 363 -1.26 26.46 -5.08
CA HIS A 363 0.08 26.35 -5.66
C HIS A 363 0.29 27.35 -6.80
N ILE A 364 -0.70 27.50 -7.68
CA ILE A 364 -0.63 28.41 -8.84
C ILE A 364 -0.75 29.87 -8.41
N GLU A 365 -1.61 30.18 -7.45
CA GLU A 365 -1.71 31.51 -6.82
C GLU A 365 -0.39 31.91 -6.15
N ALA A 366 0.28 30.98 -5.48
CA ALA A 366 1.61 31.20 -4.92
C ALA A 366 2.66 31.49 -6.01
N ALA A 367 2.63 30.78 -7.15
CA ALA A 367 3.49 31.13 -8.29
C ALA A 367 3.23 32.55 -8.81
N LYS A 368 1.97 32.98 -8.87
CA LYS A 368 1.64 34.35 -9.26
C LYS A 368 2.18 35.38 -8.27
N ALA A 369 2.11 35.09 -6.97
CA ALA A 369 2.70 35.95 -5.95
C ALA A 369 4.21 36.11 -6.16
N TRP A 370 4.92 35.01 -6.45
CA TRP A 370 6.36 35.06 -6.79
C TRP A 370 6.65 35.86 -8.05
N GLU A 371 5.86 35.68 -9.12
CA GLU A 371 6.00 36.44 -10.37
C GLU A 371 5.87 37.95 -10.14
N LEU A 372 5.02 38.36 -9.19
CA LEU A 372 4.80 39.75 -8.80
C LEU A 372 5.81 40.27 -7.75
N GLY A 373 6.87 39.52 -7.47
CA GLY A 373 7.93 39.94 -6.56
C GLY A 373 7.60 39.82 -5.08
N ALA A 374 6.76 38.85 -4.69
CA ALA A 374 6.62 38.48 -3.28
C ALA A 374 7.98 38.02 -2.71
N THR A 375 8.22 38.35 -1.44
CA THR A 375 9.44 37.97 -0.71
C THR A 375 9.26 36.65 0.04
N GLU A 376 10.36 36.01 0.42
CA GLU A 376 10.32 34.81 1.27
C GLU A 376 9.59 35.05 2.60
N ALA A 377 9.77 36.23 3.20
CA ALA A 377 9.10 36.60 4.43
C ALA A 377 7.57 36.70 4.26
N GLU A 378 7.10 37.30 3.16
CA GLU A 378 5.67 37.39 2.84
C GLU A 378 5.06 36.01 2.53
N MET A 379 5.84 35.10 1.94
CA MET A 379 5.37 33.78 1.53
C MET A 379 5.47 32.71 2.62
N LYS A 380 6.31 32.89 3.65
CA LYS A 380 6.61 31.87 4.67
C LYS A 380 5.36 31.19 5.26
N ASP A 381 4.42 31.99 5.74
CA ASP A 381 3.17 31.48 6.34
C ASP A 381 2.30 30.74 5.31
N VAL A 382 2.19 31.30 4.10
CA VAL A 382 1.42 30.72 3.00
C VAL A 382 1.96 29.35 2.62
N LEU A 383 3.28 29.22 2.47
CA LEU A 383 3.92 27.96 2.10
C LEU A 383 3.77 26.91 3.20
N THR A 384 3.81 27.32 4.47
CA THR A 384 3.57 26.44 5.62
C THR A 384 2.13 25.91 5.59
N LEU A 385 1.15 26.77 5.34
CA LEU A 385 -0.25 26.37 5.22
C LEU A 385 -0.49 25.43 4.03
N ILE A 386 0.13 25.69 2.87
CA ILE A 386 0.08 24.81 1.69
C ILE A 386 0.68 23.44 2.03
N ARG A 387 1.87 23.41 2.65
CA ARG A 387 2.55 22.17 3.08
C ARG A 387 1.65 21.35 4.00
N HIS A 388 1.12 21.94 5.06
CA HIS A 388 0.28 21.24 6.04
C HIS A 388 -1.08 20.82 5.47
N ALA A 389 -1.71 21.67 4.66
CA ALA A 389 -2.97 21.32 4.00
C ALA A 389 -2.79 20.12 3.06
N GLN A 390 -1.74 20.14 2.23
CA GLN A 390 -1.45 19.02 1.34
C GLN A 390 -1.04 17.77 2.11
N TRP A 391 -0.21 17.89 3.15
CA TRP A 391 0.16 16.75 4.00
C TRP A 391 -1.08 16.04 4.56
N ARG A 392 -1.99 16.80 5.19
CA ARG A 392 -3.22 16.24 5.79
C ARG A 392 -4.18 15.68 4.75
N TRP A 393 -4.30 16.35 3.59
CA TRP A 393 -5.07 15.83 2.47
C TRP A 393 -4.48 14.51 1.95
N ASP A 394 -3.17 14.48 1.68
CA ASP A 394 -2.48 13.33 1.09
C ASP A 394 -2.55 12.13 2.04
N PHE A 395 -2.31 12.35 3.34
CA PHE A 395 -2.46 11.32 4.37
C PHE A 395 -3.87 10.71 4.38
N SER A 396 -4.91 11.53 4.18
CA SER A 396 -6.31 11.09 4.16
C SER A 396 -6.70 10.25 2.93
N VAL A 397 -5.99 10.39 1.80
CA VAL A 397 -6.35 9.73 0.53
C VAL A 397 -5.31 8.75 0.02
N ALA A 398 -4.08 8.79 0.52
CA ALA A 398 -3.00 7.87 0.14
C ALA A 398 -3.31 6.44 0.59
N SER A 399 -4.08 6.29 1.67
CA SER A 399 -4.72 5.02 2.02
C SER A 399 -6.05 4.87 1.26
N HIS A 400 -6.08 3.96 0.30
CA HIS A 400 -7.29 3.71 -0.50
C HIS A 400 -8.43 3.05 0.31
N GLY A 401 -8.12 2.49 1.48
CA GLY A 401 -9.08 1.91 2.42
C GLY A 401 -9.54 2.87 3.52
N ALA A 402 -8.94 4.07 3.64
CA ALA A 402 -9.18 5.03 4.72
C ALA A 402 -10.67 5.33 4.97
N ALA A 403 -11.43 5.49 3.88
CA ALA A 403 -12.85 5.78 3.93
C ALA A 403 -13.70 4.69 4.60
N PHE A 404 -13.19 3.47 4.68
CA PHE A 404 -13.82 2.38 5.42
C PHE A 404 -13.14 2.12 6.77
N HIS A 405 -11.81 2.13 6.81
CA HIS A 405 -11.05 1.81 8.01
C HIS A 405 -11.29 2.85 9.12
N ALA A 406 -11.24 4.14 8.80
CA ALA A 406 -11.46 5.23 9.74
C ALA A 406 -12.16 6.42 9.08
N PRO A 407 -13.45 6.29 8.70
CA PRO A 407 -14.18 7.33 7.98
C PRO A 407 -14.23 8.66 8.75
N LEU A 408 -14.48 8.62 10.06
CA LEU A 408 -14.61 9.82 10.88
C LEU A 408 -13.29 10.60 10.94
N GLU A 409 -12.18 9.89 11.15
CA GLU A 409 -10.85 10.50 11.16
C GLU A 409 -10.46 11.03 9.79
N THR A 410 -10.74 10.28 8.73
CA THR A 410 -10.52 10.70 7.35
C THR A 410 -11.27 12.00 7.05
N SER A 411 -12.55 12.10 7.44
CA SER A 411 -13.33 13.33 7.32
C SER A 411 -12.78 14.48 8.16
N ARG A 412 -12.33 14.23 9.39
CA ARG A 412 -11.71 15.25 10.26
C ARG A 412 -10.46 15.86 9.61
N MET A 413 -9.59 15.02 9.05
CA MET A 413 -8.38 15.48 8.35
C MET A 413 -8.72 16.31 7.12
N ILE A 414 -9.71 15.90 6.32
CA ILE A 414 -10.19 16.67 5.16
C ILE A 414 -10.71 18.04 5.60
N THR A 415 -11.52 18.11 6.66
CA THR A 415 -12.00 19.39 7.21
C THR A 415 -10.83 20.27 7.67
N SER A 416 -9.87 19.70 8.41
CA SER A 416 -8.72 20.44 8.91
C SER A 416 -7.78 20.94 7.80
N ALA A 417 -7.55 20.13 6.77
CA ALA A 417 -6.79 20.53 5.60
C ALA A 417 -7.51 21.62 4.78
N THR A 418 -8.84 21.57 4.73
CA THR A 418 -9.67 22.59 4.08
C THR A 418 -9.54 23.95 4.77
N ASP A 419 -9.57 23.98 6.10
CA ASP A 419 -9.37 25.21 6.88
C ASP A 419 -8.02 25.86 6.53
N LYS A 420 -6.93 25.07 6.60
CA LYS A 420 -5.57 25.53 6.28
C LYS A 420 -5.43 26.07 4.85
N ILE A 421 -5.97 25.36 3.86
CA ILE A 421 -5.81 25.80 2.47
C ILE A 421 -6.64 27.05 2.17
N GLN A 422 -7.81 27.19 2.79
CA GLN A 422 -8.61 28.41 2.64
C GLN A 422 -7.92 29.61 3.28
N GLU A 423 -7.29 29.42 4.44
CA GLU A 423 -6.44 30.46 5.04
C GLU A 423 -5.27 30.83 4.13
N ALA A 424 -4.59 29.85 3.54
CA ALA A 424 -3.50 30.08 2.59
C ALA A 424 -3.96 30.91 1.39
N ARG A 425 -5.09 30.54 0.77
CA ARG A 425 -5.65 31.24 -0.38
C ARG A 425 -6.15 32.64 -0.03
N LEU A 426 -6.69 32.86 1.17
CA LEU A 426 -7.05 34.19 1.65
C LEU A 426 -5.80 35.07 1.84
N LYS A 427 -4.74 34.54 2.44
CA LYS A 427 -3.45 35.25 2.58
C LYS A 427 -2.85 35.56 1.21
N LEU A 428 -2.89 34.62 0.27
CA LEU A 428 -2.46 34.82 -1.12
C LEU A 428 -3.26 35.92 -1.82
N ALA A 429 -4.59 35.91 -1.72
CA ALA A 429 -5.42 36.95 -2.33
C ALA A 429 -5.08 38.35 -1.79
N ARG A 430 -4.86 38.49 -0.47
CA ARG A 430 -4.43 39.76 0.14
C ARG A 430 -3.03 40.17 -0.32
N LEU A 431 -2.10 39.22 -0.40
CA LEU A 431 -0.75 39.47 -0.90
C LEU A 431 -0.76 39.91 -2.35
N LEU A 432 -1.49 39.21 -3.23
CA LEU A 432 -1.67 39.57 -4.64
C LEU A 432 -2.26 40.99 -4.77
N ALA A 433 -3.29 41.31 -3.98
CA ALA A 433 -3.87 42.65 -3.95
C ALA A 433 -2.86 43.73 -3.55
N SER A 434 -2.01 43.47 -2.56
CA SER A 434 -0.92 44.38 -2.16
C SER A 434 0.13 44.59 -3.25
N LYS A 435 0.23 43.65 -4.21
CA LYS A 435 1.06 43.75 -5.42
C LYS A 435 0.28 44.25 -6.64
N ASN A 436 -0.84 44.94 -6.43
CA ASN A 436 -1.72 45.50 -7.46
C ASN A 436 -2.38 44.46 -8.40
N PHE A 437 -2.56 43.22 -7.94
CA PHE A 437 -3.26 42.17 -8.68
C PHE A 437 -4.60 41.84 -8.01
N ASN A 438 -5.70 42.40 -8.53
CA ASN A 438 -7.05 42.34 -7.94
C ASN A 438 -8.05 41.53 -8.78
N GLN A 439 -7.55 40.61 -9.61
CA GLN A 439 -8.36 39.71 -10.44
C GLN A 439 -8.06 38.25 -10.07
N PRO A 440 -8.92 37.28 -10.47
CA PRO A 440 -8.59 35.87 -10.32
C PRO A 440 -7.30 35.50 -11.06
N VAL A 441 -6.46 34.65 -10.43
CA VAL A 441 -5.27 34.09 -11.09
C VAL A 441 -5.73 33.13 -12.20
N PRO A 442 -5.20 33.25 -13.44
CA PRO A 442 -5.52 32.31 -14.52
C PRO A 442 -5.16 30.87 -14.14
N MET A 443 -6.14 29.97 -14.22
CA MET A 443 -5.98 28.55 -13.89
C MET A 443 -5.86 27.72 -15.18
N PRO A 444 -5.02 26.67 -15.20
CA PRO A 444 -5.02 25.69 -16.27
C PRO A 444 -6.32 24.86 -16.23
N ASP A 445 -6.55 24.12 -17.31
CA ASP A 445 -7.64 23.15 -17.35
C ASP A 445 -7.34 21.96 -16.43
N PHE A 446 -8.10 21.84 -15.34
CA PHE A 446 -7.99 20.76 -14.37
C PHE A 446 -8.66 19.46 -14.80
N THR A 447 -9.23 19.38 -16.00
CA THR A 447 -9.95 18.18 -16.47
C THR A 447 -9.08 17.22 -17.29
N SER A 448 -7.85 17.62 -17.64
CA SER A 448 -6.97 16.84 -18.50
C SER A 448 -5.61 16.56 -17.86
N LYS A 449 -5.34 15.28 -17.58
CA LYS A 449 -4.04 14.80 -17.11
C LYS A 449 -2.90 15.23 -18.03
N ASP A 450 -3.05 14.99 -19.34
CA ASP A 450 -1.99 15.26 -20.31
C ASP A 450 -1.70 16.76 -20.43
N ALA A 451 -2.74 17.60 -20.36
CA ALA A 451 -2.58 19.06 -20.36
C ALA A 451 -1.83 19.55 -19.12
N LEU A 452 -2.17 19.03 -17.93
CA LEU A 452 -1.49 19.39 -16.69
C LEU A 452 -0.05 18.86 -16.65
N GLN A 453 0.21 17.66 -17.16
CA GLN A 453 1.57 17.11 -17.22
C GLN A 453 2.46 17.97 -18.13
N LYS A 454 1.93 18.41 -19.27
CA LYS A 454 2.60 19.38 -20.15
C LYS A 454 2.77 20.75 -19.47
N TYR A 455 1.75 21.23 -18.75
CA TYR A 455 1.79 22.50 -18.03
C TYR A 455 2.93 22.55 -17.00
N ILE A 456 3.20 21.45 -16.30
CA ILE A 456 4.32 21.34 -15.35
C ILE A 456 5.65 20.94 -15.99
N GLY A 457 5.72 20.88 -17.33
CA GLY A 457 6.95 20.64 -18.09
C GLY A 457 7.37 19.19 -18.25
N LEU A 458 6.48 18.21 -18.06
CA LEU A 458 6.79 16.79 -18.28
C LEU A 458 6.62 16.40 -19.76
N ASP A 459 7.60 15.69 -20.30
CA ASP A 459 7.54 15.04 -21.62
C ASP A 459 7.16 13.56 -21.46
N ILE A 460 5.89 13.33 -21.15
CA ILE A 460 5.34 11.99 -20.91
C ILE A 460 5.45 11.06 -22.14
N PRO A 461 5.24 11.53 -23.39
CA PRO A 461 5.49 10.70 -24.56
C PRO A 461 6.93 10.18 -24.62
N LYS A 462 7.94 11.03 -24.38
CA LYS A 462 9.34 10.61 -24.32
C LYS A 462 9.59 9.62 -23.19
N GLU A 463 9.12 9.91 -21.98
CA GLU A 463 9.33 9.01 -20.83
C GLU A 463 8.69 7.63 -21.08
N LYS A 464 7.51 7.56 -21.70
CA LYS A 464 6.86 6.29 -22.10
C LYS A 464 7.65 5.55 -23.16
N ALA A 465 8.24 6.24 -24.14
CA ALA A 465 9.07 5.63 -25.17
C ALA A 465 10.33 5.00 -24.56
N GLU A 466 11.04 5.74 -23.71
CA GLU A 466 12.21 5.23 -22.97
C GLU A 466 11.82 4.04 -22.07
N LYS A 467 10.65 4.13 -21.41
CA LYS A 467 10.14 3.05 -20.57
C LYS A 467 9.90 1.77 -21.35
N GLN A 468 9.39 1.88 -22.57
CA GLN A 468 9.16 0.72 -23.44
C GLN A 468 10.47 0.04 -23.84
N VAL A 469 11.55 0.81 -24.06
CA VAL A 469 12.89 0.25 -24.30
C VAL A 469 13.38 -0.50 -23.06
N PHE A 470 13.29 0.11 -21.87
CA PHE A 470 13.65 -0.54 -20.62
C PHE A 470 12.88 -1.86 -20.38
N LEU A 471 11.56 -1.84 -20.58
CA LEU A 471 10.70 -3.02 -20.40
C LEU A 471 10.98 -4.14 -21.41
N SER A 472 11.45 -3.81 -22.62
CA SER A 472 11.72 -4.80 -23.67
C SER A 472 13.14 -5.35 -23.64
N GLN A 473 14.11 -4.60 -23.14
CA GLN A 473 15.53 -4.98 -23.14
C GLN A 473 16.02 -5.42 -21.75
N VAL A 474 15.79 -4.60 -20.72
CA VAL A 474 16.41 -4.75 -19.40
C VAL A 474 15.62 -5.71 -18.52
N VAL A 475 14.30 -5.51 -18.40
CA VAL A 475 13.46 -6.36 -17.52
C VAL A 475 13.53 -7.85 -17.90
N PRO A 476 13.47 -8.25 -19.18
CA PRO A 476 13.63 -9.66 -19.54
C PRO A 476 15.00 -10.22 -19.17
N GLN A 477 16.07 -9.41 -19.24
CA GLN A 477 17.40 -9.81 -18.81
C GLN A 477 17.45 -10.05 -17.29
N TRP A 478 16.94 -9.10 -16.49
CA TRP A 478 16.83 -9.24 -15.04
C TRP A 478 16.11 -10.52 -14.62
N ILE A 479 14.96 -10.81 -15.25
CA ILE A 479 14.18 -12.02 -14.95
C ILE A 479 14.93 -13.29 -15.38
N ARG A 480 15.62 -13.28 -16.53
CA ARG A 480 16.44 -14.44 -16.96
C ARG A 480 17.56 -14.73 -15.97
N ASP A 481 18.31 -13.70 -15.58
CA ASP A 481 19.45 -13.85 -14.68
C ASP A 481 19.01 -14.29 -13.28
N GLY A 482 17.93 -13.70 -12.77
CA GLY A 482 17.37 -14.10 -11.49
C GLY A 482 16.89 -15.56 -11.49
N LYS A 483 16.21 -16.01 -12.55
CA LYS A 483 15.82 -17.42 -12.69
C LYS A 483 17.02 -18.35 -12.79
N ALA A 484 18.08 -17.93 -13.49
CA ALA A 484 19.33 -18.70 -13.57
C ALA A 484 20.08 -18.78 -12.24
N ARG A 485 19.96 -17.77 -11.37
CA ARG A 485 20.43 -17.82 -9.98
C ARG A 485 19.59 -18.81 -9.17
N GLU A 486 18.27 -18.71 -9.24
CA GLU A 486 17.36 -19.56 -8.48
C GLU A 486 17.43 -21.04 -8.83
N SER A 487 17.67 -21.38 -10.10
CA SER A 487 17.79 -22.78 -10.54
C SER A 487 19.00 -23.51 -9.93
N LYS A 488 19.99 -22.75 -9.43
CA LYS A 488 21.16 -23.30 -8.73
C LYS A 488 20.89 -23.60 -7.25
N LYS A 489 19.78 -23.10 -6.68
CA LYS A 489 19.41 -23.37 -5.27
C LYS A 489 18.62 -24.68 -5.18
N PRO A 490 19.19 -25.75 -4.59
CA PRO A 490 18.53 -27.05 -4.49
C PRO A 490 17.27 -26.97 -3.64
N ILE A 491 16.34 -27.90 -3.88
CA ILE A 491 15.15 -28.11 -3.04
C ILE A 491 15.35 -29.45 -2.31
N THR A 492 15.48 -29.40 -0.99
CA THR A 492 15.66 -30.59 -0.16
C THR A 492 14.30 -31.23 0.09
N LYS A 493 14.08 -32.45 -0.41
CA LYS A 493 12.84 -33.22 -0.14
C LYS A 493 12.89 -33.84 1.25
N VAL A 494 11.74 -33.90 1.91
CA VAL A 494 11.54 -34.71 3.11
C VAL A 494 11.23 -36.13 2.62
N ASN A 495 12.05 -37.09 3.04
CA ASN A 495 11.89 -38.51 2.69
C ASN A 495 10.81 -39.19 3.54
#